data_AF-A0A956AWQ5-F1
#
_entry.id   AF-A0A956AWQ5-F1
#
_cell.length_a   1.000
_cell.length_b   1.000
_cell.length_c   1.000
_cell.angle_alpha   90.00
_cell.angle_beta   90.00
_cell.angle_gamma   90.00
#
_symmetry.space_group_name_H-M   'P 1'
#
loop_
_entity.id
_entity.type
_entity.pdbx_description
1 polymer ?
#
loop_
_entity_poly.entity_id
_entity_poly.type
_entity_poly.pdbx_seq_one_letter_code
_entity_poly.pdbx_strand_id
1 'polypeptide(L)'
;CDGIADEGPDGGDPVAPGDCATGQPGICAIGQRACIDGSVICIPEQSPQEEICDGFDNDCDGSVDEGLVNACGNCESLPEEICNGIDDDCDGVADNGELCVNGACVDGNCRQFCEGNECVEAGTYCDQPTGLCISPCDGVECEFGWICNQNSGICEDPCAGVDCAAGERCWRGACGPDDCVSTGCPGGSIC
;
A
#
# COMPACT_ATOMS: atom_id res chain seq x y z
N CYS A 1 -23.77 -37.94 27.35
CA CYS A 1 -24.05 -37.92 25.90
C CYS A 1 -24.06 -39.37 25.43
N ASP A 2 -25.04 -40.09 25.92
CA ASP A 2 -25.25 -41.52 25.75
C ASP A 2 -26.56 -41.77 24.96
N GLY A 3 -27.02 -40.76 24.22
CA GLY A 3 -28.27 -40.78 23.46
C GLY A 3 -29.53 -40.68 24.34
N ILE A 4 -29.38 -40.52 25.65
CA ILE A 4 -30.44 -40.18 26.60
C ILE A 4 -30.10 -38.81 27.22
N ALA A 5 -31.09 -38.14 27.80
CA ALA A 5 -30.81 -36.98 28.64
C ALA A 5 -30.04 -37.51 29.87
N ASP A 6 -28.71 -37.50 29.80
CA ASP A 6 -27.83 -37.71 30.94
C ASP A 6 -28.06 -36.53 31.91
N GLU A 7 -28.01 -36.76 33.21
CA GLU A 7 -27.97 -35.71 34.23
C GLU A 7 -26.68 -36.01 34.99
N GLY A 8 -25.77 -35.04 35.13
CA GLY A 8 -24.53 -35.25 35.88
C GLY A 8 -24.81 -35.71 37.33
N PRO A 9 -23.80 -36.21 38.07
CA PRO A 9 -23.95 -36.56 39.49
C PRO A 9 -24.52 -35.41 40.36
N ASP A 10 -24.44 -34.18 39.83
CA ASP A 10 -24.86 -32.92 40.43
C ASP A 10 -26.21 -32.41 39.85
N GLY A 11 -26.86 -33.15 38.93
CA GLY A 11 -28.08 -32.73 38.21
C GLY A 11 -27.84 -31.64 37.16
N GLY A 12 -26.65 -31.60 36.56
CA GLY A 12 -26.29 -30.65 35.50
C GLY A 12 -26.34 -31.29 34.11
N ASP A 13 -26.77 -30.52 33.11
CA ASP A 13 -26.88 -30.99 31.72
C ASP A 13 -25.52 -31.48 31.16
N PRO A 14 -25.47 -32.59 30.40
CA PRO A 14 -24.26 -33.16 29.84
C PRO A 14 -24.04 -32.57 28.47
N VAL A 15 -22.98 -31.76 28.36
CA VAL A 15 -22.64 -30.99 27.16
C VAL A 15 -23.78 -30.03 26.82
N ALA A 16 -23.81 -28.90 27.54
CA ALA A 16 -24.58 -27.76 27.08
C ALA A 16 -24.21 -27.49 25.61
N PRO A 17 -25.21 -27.33 24.71
CA PRO A 17 -24.97 -26.81 23.37
C PRO A 17 -24.11 -25.56 23.49
N GLY A 18 -22.98 -25.56 22.80
CA GLY A 18 -22.00 -24.50 22.94
C GLY A 18 -20.94 -24.61 21.87
N ASP A 19 -20.29 -23.48 21.65
CA ASP A 19 -19.30 -23.31 20.61
C ASP A 19 -18.12 -24.27 20.83
N CYS A 20 -17.61 -24.79 19.73
CA CYS A 20 -16.41 -25.60 19.69
C CYS A 20 -15.57 -25.22 18.47
N ALA A 21 -14.27 -25.49 18.56
CA ALA A 21 -13.37 -25.37 17.42
C ALA A 21 -13.38 -26.68 16.63
N THR A 22 -13.72 -26.61 15.34
CA THR A 22 -13.76 -27.77 14.43
C THR A 22 -12.36 -28.21 13.99
N GLY A 23 -11.40 -27.28 14.06
CA GLY A 23 -10.05 -27.45 13.52
C GLY A 23 -9.93 -27.17 12.02
N GLN A 24 -11.02 -26.75 11.37
CA GLN A 24 -11.02 -26.25 10.00
C GLN A 24 -10.63 -24.76 9.97
N PRO A 25 -10.11 -24.24 8.84
CA PRO A 25 -9.82 -22.82 8.68
C PRO A 25 -11.10 -22.02 8.39
N GLY A 26 -10.95 -20.71 8.29
CA GLY A 26 -12.00 -19.80 7.85
C GLY A 26 -13.28 -19.82 8.67
N ILE A 27 -14.41 -19.59 7.97
CA ILE A 27 -15.75 -19.56 8.57
C ILE A 27 -16.17 -20.92 9.16
N CYS A 28 -15.52 -22.02 8.74
CA CYS A 28 -15.76 -23.36 9.25
C CYS A 28 -15.11 -23.63 10.60
N ALA A 29 -14.25 -22.74 11.11
CA ALA A 29 -13.52 -22.94 12.35
C ALA A 29 -14.43 -23.07 13.58
N ILE A 30 -15.58 -22.38 13.55
CA ILE A 30 -16.57 -22.39 14.63
C ILE A 30 -17.66 -23.42 14.32
N GLY A 31 -17.91 -24.28 15.29
CA GLY A 31 -18.95 -25.29 15.25
C GLY A 31 -19.77 -25.34 16.53
N GLN A 32 -20.84 -26.12 16.50
CA GLN A 32 -21.59 -26.49 17.69
C GLN A 32 -21.31 -27.93 18.10
N ARG A 33 -21.22 -28.13 19.42
CA ARG A 33 -21.12 -29.48 19.99
C ARG A 33 -22.43 -30.21 19.77
N ALA A 34 -22.36 -31.37 19.14
CA ALA A 34 -23.48 -32.28 18.95
C ALA A 34 -23.16 -33.65 19.52
N CYS A 35 -24.18 -34.33 20.05
CA CYS A 35 -24.09 -35.71 20.47
C CYS A 35 -24.63 -36.62 19.36
N ILE A 36 -23.76 -37.33 18.66
CA ILE A 36 -24.12 -38.28 17.60
C ILE A 36 -23.51 -39.64 17.95
N ASP A 37 -24.36 -40.67 18.00
CA ASP A 37 -23.99 -42.05 18.31
C ASP A 37 -23.14 -42.21 19.59
N GLY A 38 -23.51 -41.48 20.65
CA GLY A 38 -22.83 -41.54 21.95
C GLY A 38 -21.47 -40.83 22.00
N SER A 39 -21.12 -40.08 20.94
CA SER A 39 -19.88 -39.31 20.86
C SER A 39 -20.18 -37.82 20.72
N VAL A 40 -19.42 -37.00 21.44
CA VAL A 40 -19.48 -35.53 21.29
C VAL A 40 -18.61 -35.16 20.09
N ILE A 41 -19.23 -34.67 19.04
CA ILE A 41 -18.54 -34.16 17.85
C ILE A 41 -18.77 -32.66 17.71
N CYS A 42 -17.81 -31.97 17.09
CA CYS A 42 -17.96 -30.57 16.72
C CYS A 42 -18.42 -30.50 15.26
N ILE A 43 -19.63 -29.97 15.01
CA ILE A 43 -20.16 -29.80 13.65
C ILE A 43 -20.01 -28.33 13.28
N PRO A 44 -19.37 -27.98 12.15
CA PRO A 44 -19.28 -26.60 11.69
C PRO A 44 -20.66 -25.94 11.60
N GLU A 45 -20.77 -24.69 12.07
CA GLU A 45 -22.03 -23.93 11.96
C GLU A 45 -22.27 -23.48 10.52
N GLN A 46 -21.17 -23.24 9.79
CA GLN A 46 -21.17 -22.83 8.40
C GLN A 46 -20.52 -23.92 7.54
N SER A 47 -21.15 -24.22 6.40
CA SER A 47 -20.54 -25.06 5.36
C SER A 47 -19.69 -24.18 4.44
N PRO A 48 -18.64 -24.74 3.82
CA PRO A 48 -17.90 -24.08 2.73
C PRO A 48 -18.81 -23.43 1.70
N GLN A 49 -18.49 -22.20 1.32
CA GLN A 49 -19.18 -21.40 0.31
C GLN A 49 -18.19 -20.96 -0.77
N GLU A 50 -18.68 -20.39 -1.86
CA GLU A 50 -17.80 -19.73 -2.83
C GLU A 50 -17.17 -18.50 -2.16
N GLU A 51 -15.89 -18.27 -2.43
CA GLU A 51 -15.22 -17.04 -2.00
C GLU A 51 -15.99 -15.82 -2.46
N ILE A 52 -16.05 -14.83 -1.57
CA ILE A 52 -16.39 -13.45 -1.88
C ILE A 52 -15.34 -12.61 -1.20
N CYS A 53 -15.01 -11.44 -1.74
CA CYS A 53 -14.04 -10.64 -1.02
C CYS A 53 -14.64 -9.94 0.19
N ASP A 54 -14.57 -10.61 1.32
CA ASP A 54 -14.99 -10.13 2.63
C ASP A 54 -13.87 -10.23 3.68
N GLY A 55 -12.68 -10.72 3.29
CA GLY A 55 -11.54 -10.90 4.18
C GLY A 55 -11.64 -12.16 5.04
N PHE A 56 -12.55 -13.08 4.71
CA PHE A 56 -12.70 -14.38 5.33
C PHE A 56 -12.45 -15.50 4.31
N ASP A 57 -12.04 -16.65 4.84
CA ASP A 57 -11.90 -17.91 4.10
C ASP A 57 -13.27 -18.61 4.14
N ASN A 58 -14.03 -18.47 3.05
CA ASN A 58 -15.43 -18.87 2.96
C ASN A 58 -15.57 -20.31 2.47
N ASP A 59 -14.62 -20.78 1.67
CA ASP A 59 -14.55 -22.16 1.17
C ASP A 59 -13.79 -23.11 2.10
N CYS A 60 -13.14 -22.57 3.13
CA CYS A 60 -12.42 -23.26 4.18
C CYS A 60 -11.21 -24.07 3.67
N ASP A 61 -10.53 -23.60 2.62
CA ASP A 61 -9.31 -24.20 2.08
C ASP A 61 -8.01 -23.73 2.76
N GLY A 62 -8.09 -22.68 3.58
CA GLY A 62 -6.97 -22.07 4.30
C GLY A 62 -6.37 -20.83 3.64
N SER A 63 -6.88 -20.43 2.49
CA SER A 63 -6.60 -19.19 1.78
C SER A 63 -7.76 -18.21 2.00
N VAL A 64 -7.49 -16.91 1.92
CA VAL A 64 -8.51 -15.87 2.10
C VAL A 64 -8.65 -15.14 0.77
N ASP A 65 -9.89 -15.01 0.29
CA ASP A 65 -10.27 -14.28 -0.92
C ASP A 65 -9.50 -14.76 -2.19
N GLU A 66 -9.15 -16.04 -2.27
CA GLU A 66 -8.31 -16.55 -3.37
C GLU A 66 -9.02 -16.48 -4.72
N GLY A 67 -8.29 -16.03 -5.74
CA GLY A 67 -8.85 -15.79 -7.08
C GLY A 67 -9.75 -14.55 -7.18
N LEU A 68 -9.98 -13.82 -6.07
CA LEU A 68 -10.74 -12.57 -6.05
C LEU A 68 -9.86 -11.32 -5.85
N VAL A 69 -8.62 -11.52 -5.43
CA VAL A 69 -7.62 -10.44 -5.36
C VAL A 69 -7.07 -10.10 -6.75
N ASN A 70 -6.96 -8.81 -7.02
CA ASN A 70 -6.39 -8.27 -8.25
C ASN A 70 -4.84 -8.27 -8.21
N ALA A 71 -4.19 -7.76 -9.27
CA ALA A 71 -2.72 -7.71 -9.35
C ALA A 71 -2.08 -6.85 -8.24
N CYS A 72 -2.81 -5.88 -7.70
CA CYS A 72 -2.39 -5.09 -6.53
C CYS A 72 -2.60 -5.81 -5.19
N GLY A 73 -3.13 -7.03 -5.19
CA GLY A 73 -3.47 -7.76 -3.96
C GLY A 73 -4.71 -7.23 -3.23
N ASN A 74 -5.49 -6.37 -3.88
CA ASN A 74 -6.71 -5.81 -3.33
C ASN A 74 -7.94 -6.48 -3.92
N CYS A 75 -9.02 -6.42 -3.17
CA CYS A 75 -10.31 -6.89 -3.63
C CYS A 75 -11.10 -5.76 -4.25
N GLU A 76 -10.98 -5.64 -5.56
CA GLU A 76 -11.77 -4.75 -6.42
C GLU A 76 -11.24 -4.90 -7.85
N SER A 77 -11.94 -4.32 -8.82
CA SER A 77 -11.31 -4.09 -10.13
C SER A 77 -10.09 -3.18 -9.97
N LEU A 78 -9.06 -3.42 -10.78
CA LEU A 78 -7.91 -2.52 -10.85
C LEU A 78 -8.38 -1.09 -11.20
N PRO A 79 -7.86 -0.04 -10.53
CA PRO A 79 -8.13 1.33 -10.94
C PRO A 79 -7.51 1.58 -12.32
N GLU A 80 -7.97 2.61 -13.02
CA GLU A 80 -7.26 3.10 -14.21
C GLU A 80 -6.00 3.84 -13.77
N GLU A 81 -4.96 3.77 -14.58
CA GLU A 81 -3.72 4.52 -14.39
C GLU A 81 -3.96 6.03 -14.28
N ILE A 82 -3.21 6.66 -13.37
CA ILE A 82 -3.15 8.10 -13.24
C ILE A 82 -1.68 8.50 -13.28
N CYS A 83 -1.36 9.56 -14.03
CA CYS A 83 0.00 10.07 -14.10
C CYS A 83 0.50 10.57 -12.73
N ASN A 84 1.11 9.70 -11.94
CA ASN A 84 1.54 9.96 -10.57
C ASN A 84 2.87 9.23 -10.21
N GLY A 85 3.42 8.43 -11.13
CA GLY A 85 4.67 7.68 -10.94
C GLY A 85 4.51 6.37 -10.19
N ILE A 86 3.28 5.94 -9.95
CA ILE A 86 2.88 4.70 -9.30
C ILE A 86 2.17 3.84 -10.36
N ASP A 87 2.37 2.54 -10.27
CA ASP A 87 1.63 1.53 -11.02
C ASP A 87 0.28 1.34 -10.30
N ASP A 88 -0.71 2.15 -10.69
CA ASP A 88 -2.03 2.19 -10.05
C ASP A 88 -2.83 0.92 -10.39
N ASP A 89 -2.70 0.41 -11.61
CA ASP A 89 -3.36 -0.79 -12.10
C ASP A 89 -2.53 -2.08 -11.92
N CYS A 90 -1.31 -1.96 -11.39
CA CYS A 90 -0.42 -3.07 -11.06
C CYS A 90 -0.13 -4.02 -12.24
N ASP A 91 -0.11 -3.50 -13.48
CA ASP A 91 0.27 -4.28 -14.67
C ASP A 91 1.80 -4.46 -14.81
N GLY A 92 2.58 -3.82 -13.94
CA GLY A 92 4.04 -3.83 -13.91
C GLY A 92 4.69 -2.66 -14.65
N VAL A 93 3.89 -1.71 -15.16
CA VAL A 93 4.35 -0.52 -15.88
C VAL A 93 3.61 0.71 -15.37
N ALA A 94 4.28 1.51 -14.55
CA ALA A 94 3.70 2.78 -14.09
C ALA A 94 3.40 3.75 -15.24
N ASP A 95 2.27 4.44 -15.12
CA ASP A 95 1.81 5.54 -15.97
C ASP A 95 1.65 5.17 -17.47
N ASN A 96 1.30 3.92 -17.81
CA ASN A 96 1.05 3.51 -19.20
C ASN A 96 -0.29 4.05 -19.74
N GLY A 97 -0.28 4.55 -20.99
CA GLY A 97 -1.49 5.01 -21.70
C GLY A 97 -1.53 6.52 -21.96
N GLU A 98 -2.73 7.03 -22.29
CA GLU A 98 -2.96 8.45 -22.58
C GLU A 98 -3.57 9.13 -21.35
N LEU A 99 -2.73 9.40 -20.34
CA LEU A 99 -3.15 9.86 -19.01
C LEU A 99 -3.28 11.38 -18.89
N CYS A 100 -2.74 12.13 -19.86
CA CYS A 100 -2.60 13.58 -19.79
C CYS A 100 -3.34 14.25 -20.95
N VAL A 101 -4.17 15.25 -20.64
CA VAL A 101 -4.85 16.04 -21.67
C VAL A 101 -3.84 16.93 -22.38
N ASN A 102 -3.70 16.74 -23.69
CA ASN A 102 -2.76 17.50 -24.55
C ASN A 102 -1.31 17.45 -24.03
N GLY A 103 -0.87 16.25 -23.63
CA GLY A 103 0.45 16.04 -23.09
C GLY A 103 0.82 14.57 -23.01
N ALA A 104 1.94 14.30 -22.35
CA ALA A 104 2.38 12.95 -22.01
C ALA A 104 2.76 12.88 -20.53
N CYS A 105 2.60 11.71 -19.93
CA CYS A 105 3.11 11.46 -18.58
C CYS A 105 4.62 11.22 -18.64
N VAL A 106 5.38 11.97 -17.85
CA VAL A 106 6.84 11.79 -17.72
C VAL A 106 7.19 11.90 -16.24
N ASP A 107 7.76 10.83 -15.69
CA ASP A 107 8.18 10.72 -14.28
C ASP A 107 7.05 11.13 -13.31
N GLY A 108 5.83 10.61 -13.52
CA GLY A 108 4.66 10.91 -12.68
C GLY A 108 4.13 12.35 -12.80
N ASN A 109 4.53 13.09 -13.83
CA ASN A 109 4.06 14.46 -14.06
C ASN A 109 3.54 14.62 -15.49
N CYS A 110 2.33 15.18 -15.63
CA CYS A 110 1.79 15.51 -16.94
C CYS A 110 2.53 16.69 -17.56
N ARG A 111 3.21 16.44 -18.68
CA ARG A 111 3.90 17.45 -19.48
C ARG A 111 3.10 17.78 -20.72
N GLN A 112 2.80 19.06 -20.89
CA GLN A 112 2.05 19.53 -22.07
C GLN A 112 2.93 19.51 -23.31
N PHE A 113 2.31 19.30 -24.47
CA PHE A 113 2.99 19.50 -25.74
C PHE A 113 3.30 20.97 -25.97
N CYS A 114 4.44 21.25 -26.61
CA CYS A 114 4.79 22.61 -27.00
C CYS A 114 3.89 23.11 -28.13
N GLU A 115 3.56 24.39 -28.09
CA GLU A 115 2.91 25.08 -29.21
C GLU A 115 3.95 26.00 -29.87
N GLY A 116 4.39 25.66 -31.08
CA GLY A 116 5.34 26.50 -31.81
C GLY A 116 6.70 26.69 -31.12
N ASN A 117 7.20 25.66 -30.41
CA ASN A 117 8.43 25.69 -29.60
C ASN A 117 8.34 26.59 -28.35
N GLU A 118 7.13 26.95 -27.94
CA GLU A 118 6.84 27.70 -26.73
C GLU A 118 6.02 26.84 -25.76
N CYS A 119 6.24 27.07 -24.47
CA CYS A 119 5.56 26.39 -23.38
C CYS A 119 4.64 27.35 -22.64
N VAL A 120 3.48 26.84 -22.24
CA VAL A 120 2.44 27.63 -21.56
C VAL A 120 2.83 27.96 -20.13
N GLU A 121 3.57 27.06 -19.48
CA GLU A 121 4.08 27.22 -18.13
C GLU A 121 5.42 27.97 -18.11
N ALA A 122 5.48 29.05 -17.32
CA ALA A 122 6.69 29.85 -17.19
C ALA A 122 7.82 29.07 -16.51
N GLY A 123 9.04 29.18 -17.05
CA GLY A 123 10.21 28.47 -16.52
C GLY A 123 10.41 27.08 -17.11
N THR A 124 9.47 26.58 -17.91
CA THR A 124 9.65 25.39 -18.73
C THR A 124 10.18 25.75 -20.12
N TYR A 125 10.82 24.79 -20.78
CA TYR A 125 11.27 24.94 -22.17
C TYR A 125 10.86 23.73 -23.00
N CYS A 126 10.74 23.96 -24.31
CA CYS A 126 10.35 22.91 -25.22
C CYS A 126 11.53 21.98 -25.50
N ASP A 127 11.42 20.72 -25.10
CA ASP A 127 12.33 19.67 -25.54
C ASP A 127 12.04 19.33 -26.99
N GLN A 128 12.97 19.63 -27.89
CA GLN A 128 12.76 19.45 -29.33
C GLN A 128 12.62 17.98 -29.76
N PRO A 129 13.37 17.01 -29.19
CA PRO A 129 13.19 15.60 -29.48
C PRO A 129 11.79 15.05 -29.14
N THR A 130 11.26 15.39 -27.96
CA THR A 130 9.98 14.84 -27.49
C THR A 130 8.78 15.74 -27.81
N GLY A 131 9.01 17.04 -28.05
CA GLY A 131 7.96 18.04 -28.23
C GLY A 131 7.21 18.38 -26.95
N LEU A 132 7.77 18.05 -25.78
CA LEU A 132 7.17 18.26 -24.47
C LEU A 132 7.78 19.46 -23.75
N CYS A 133 6.97 20.10 -22.91
CA CYS A 133 7.42 21.14 -22.00
C CYS A 133 8.04 20.52 -20.75
N ILE A 134 9.37 20.67 -20.64
CA ILE A 134 10.16 20.13 -19.55
C ILE A 134 10.71 21.26 -18.66
N SER A 135 10.91 20.94 -17.39
CA SER A 135 11.59 21.79 -16.43
C SER A 135 13.11 21.62 -16.59
N PRO A 136 13.92 22.62 -16.20
CA PRO A 136 15.37 22.48 -16.12
C PRO A 136 15.86 21.34 -15.22
N CYS A 137 15.01 20.84 -14.32
CA CYS A 137 15.34 19.78 -13.38
C CYS A 137 14.87 18.39 -13.81
N ASP A 138 14.22 18.26 -14.96
CA ASP A 138 13.74 16.96 -15.43
C ASP A 138 14.92 16.08 -15.83
N GLY A 139 14.97 14.87 -15.27
CA GLY A 139 16.11 13.96 -15.43
C GLY A 139 17.40 14.41 -14.74
N VAL A 140 17.37 15.49 -13.92
CA VAL A 140 18.54 15.95 -13.16
C VAL A 140 18.61 15.22 -11.82
N GLU A 141 19.55 14.28 -11.72
CA GLU A 141 19.90 13.62 -10.46
C GLU A 141 20.99 14.40 -9.73
N CYS A 142 20.64 15.00 -8.59
CA CYS A 142 21.60 15.70 -7.75
C CYS A 142 22.28 14.78 -6.74
N GLU A 143 23.49 15.16 -6.32
CA GLU A 143 24.19 14.48 -5.22
C GLU A 143 23.34 14.50 -3.94
N PHE A 144 23.58 13.52 -3.06
CA PHE A 144 22.81 13.38 -1.82
C PHE A 144 22.82 14.68 -1.00
N GLY A 145 21.63 15.25 -0.81
CA GLY A 145 21.42 16.50 -0.05
C GLY A 145 21.44 17.79 -0.89
N TRP A 146 21.77 17.72 -2.19
CA TRP A 146 21.72 18.85 -3.12
C TRP A 146 20.34 18.97 -3.76
N ILE A 147 19.96 20.18 -4.14
CA ILE A 147 18.65 20.49 -4.72
C ILE A 147 18.85 21.08 -6.10
N CYS A 148 18.10 20.59 -7.10
CA CYS A 148 18.12 21.17 -8.42
C CYS A 148 17.42 22.54 -8.42
N ASN A 149 18.11 23.56 -8.93
CA ASN A 149 17.55 24.89 -9.10
C ASN A 149 16.60 24.90 -10.31
N GLN A 150 15.33 25.19 -10.05
CA GLN A 150 14.24 25.13 -11.03
C GLN A 150 14.41 26.10 -12.22
N ASN A 151 15.27 27.11 -12.13
CA ASN A 151 15.52 28.04 -13.23
C ASN A 151 16.75 27.66 -14.07
N SER A 152 17.74 27.03 -13.47
CA SER A 152 19.03 26.77 -14.13
C SER A 152 19.28 25.30 -14.43
N GLY A 153 18.55 24.38 -13.78
CA GLY A 153 18.81 22.94 -13.84
C GLY A 153 20.08 22.51 -13.11
N ILE A 154 20.73 23.45 -12.40
CA ILE A 154 22.00 23.19 -11.71
C ILE A 154 21.70 22.72 -10.30
N CYS A 155 22.33 21.63 -9.89
CA CYS A 155 22.31 21.18 -8.50
C CYS A 155 23.08 22.17 -7.63
N GLU A 156 22.41 22.68 -6.60
CA GLU A 156 22.97 23.61 -5.62
C GLU A 156 22.97 22.93 -4.24
N ASP A 157 24.09 23.06 -3.53
CA ASP A 157 24.18 22.62 -2.13
C ASP A 157 23.43 23.64 -1.25
N PRO A 158 22.28 23.28 -0.66
CA PRO A 158 21.55 24.21 0.20
C PRO A 158 22.31 24.52 1.49
N CYS A 159 23.34 23.75 1.83
CA CYS A 159 24.22 23.94 2.97
C CYS A 159 25.52 24.70 2.64
N ALA A 160 25.72 25.10 1.37
CA ALA A 160 26.88 25.90 0.99
C ALA A 160 26.85 27.25 1.71
N GLY A 161 27.83 27.46 2.61
CA GLY A 161 27.95 28.68 3.40
C GLY A 161 27.04 28.75 4.63
N VAL A 162 26.40 27.64 5.03
CA VAL A 162 25.65 27.54 6.28
C VAL A 162 26.59 27.12 7.41
N ASP A 163 26.88 28.06 8.32
CA ASP A 163 27.65 27.80 9.54
C ASP A 163 26.71 27.48 10.72
N CYS A 164 26.65 26.21 11.11
CA CYS A 164 25.83 25.75 12.23
C CYS A 164 26.55 25.87 13.58
N ALA A 165 25.78 25.91 14.67
CA ALA A 165 26.35 25.97 16.01
C ALA A 165 27.04 24.65 16.39
N ALA A 166 27.85 24.67 17.45
CA ALA A 166 28.52 23.47 17.94
C ALA A 166 27.49 22.38 18.33
N GLY A 167 27.57 21.21 17.69
CA GLY A 167 26.63 20.10 17.87
C GLY A 167 25.49 20.04 16.84
N GLU A 168 25.50 20.93 15.84
CA GLU A 168 24.55 20.93 14.74
C GLU A 168 25.22 20.60 13.41
N ARG A 169 24.47 19.94 12.52
CA ARG A 169 24.81 19.71 11.11
C ARG A 169 23.79 20.39 10.21
N CYS A 170 24.22 20.88 9.06
CA CYS A 170 23.29 21.37 8.06
C CYS A 170 22.64 20.20 7.31
N TRP A 171 21.33 20.28 7.11
CA TRP A 171 20.55 19.37 6.29
C TRP A 171 19.48 20.16 5.53
N ARG A 172 19.50 20.08 4.19
CA ARG A 172 18.60 20.85 3.31
C ARG A 172 18.58 22.36 3.60
N GLY A 173 19.73 22.93 3.96
CA GLY A 173 19.89 24.36 4.26
C GLY A 173 19.41 24.79 5.65
N ALA A 174 19.04 23.85 6.52
CA ALA A 174 18.70 24.12 7.91
C ALA A 174 19.69 23.42 8.85
N CYS A 175 20.12 24.12 9.91
CA CYS A 175 20.89 23.50 10.98
C CYS A 175 19.95 22.66 11.86
N GLY A 176 20.35 21.41 12.10
CA GLY A 176 19.69 20.50 13.02
C GLY A 176 20.72 19.76 13.86
N PRO A 177 20.31 19.08 14.93
CA PRO A 177 21.22 18.30 15.77
C PRO A 177 22.03 17.29 14.95
N ASP A 178 23.33 17.15 15.24
CA ASP A 178 24.25 16.23 14.56
C ASP A 178 24.01 14.75 14.93
N ASP A 179 22.90 14.45 15.62
CA ASP A 179 22.72 13.23 16.37
C ASP A 179 21.34 12.58 16.15
N CYS A 180 20.98 12.33 14.89
CA CYS A 180 19.79 11.52 14.56
C CYS A 180 19.87 10.08 15.13
N VAL A 181 21.05 9.60 15.56
CA VAL A 181 21.25 8.29 16.18
C VAL A 181 20.92 8.26 17.69
N SER A 182 21.01 9.39 18.41
CA SER A 182 20.76 9.46 19.86
C SER A 182 19.52 10.24 20.28
N THR A 183 19.13 11.26 19.52
CA THR A 183 17.98 12.13 19.89
C THR A 183 16.70 11.78 19.12
N GLY A 184 16.84 11.02 18.02
CA GLY A 184 15.74 10.68 17.11
C GLY A 184 15.30 11.89 16.28
N CYS A 185 14.85 11.66 15.06
CA CYS A 185 14.39 12.75 14.19
C CYS A 185 12.88 13.04 14.47
N PRO A 186 12.39 14.28 14.27
CA PRO A 186 10.96 14.59 14.37
C PRO A 186 10.14 13.69 13.44
N GLY A 187 8.91 13.38 13.83
CA GLY A 187 8.04 12.44 13.09
C GLY A 187 7.94 12.80 11.60
N GLY A 188 8.30 11.84 10.73
CA GLY A 188 8.31 11.98 9.28
C GLY A 188 9.69 12.25 8.65
N SER A 189 10.76 12.30 9.43
CA SER A 189 12.13 12.50 8.94
C SER A 189 12.93 11.19 8.96
N ILE A 190 13.77 10.96 7.95
CA ILE A 190 14.75 9.86 7.91
C ILE A 190 16.13 10.44 8.25
N CYS A 191 16.89 9.74 9.10
CA CYS A 191 18.27 10.09 9.50
C CYS A 191 19.24 10.18 8.33
#